data_AF-A0A1X2G6F9-F1
#
_entry.id   AF-A0A1X2G6F9-F1
#
_cell.length_a   1.000
_cell.length_b   1.000
_cell.length_c   1.000
_cell.angle_alpha   90.00
_cell.angle_beta   90.00
_cell.angle_gamma   90.00
#
_symmetry.space_group_name_H-M   'P 1'
#
loop_
_entity.id
_entity.type
_entity.pdbx_description
1 polymer ?
#
loop_
_entity_poly.entity_id
_entity_poly.type
_entity_poly.pdbx_seq_one_letter_code
_entity_poly.pdbx_strand_id
1 'polypeptide(L)'
;MRYACSRLLAGIILMDTSNGRAVIVNSIEVFGRRRSLDAHRESFRVKKETMAPTSLPPETTRYRNVWPTSYNDVDGLKLVIGTKIFSALVASSLRIDIDNKPDIGPVTSNIILNTYERAYYVIFQLRQLRTRFHKQSTYFACRGFNEPTDDISTRPYTVITLCEWDNGNNDTGYRLGSLLLQKIANSNVLQKDDVNNLKLKIAKGIDMEKLFNEAIALYNNDDCIVIIDNTDLNLDIREPKSRRI
;
A
#
# COMPACT_ATOMS: atom_id res chain seq x y z
N MET A 1 9.00 -12.90 3.26
CA MET A 1 9.61 -11.96 4.23
C MET A 1 8.77 -10.70 4.42
N ARG A 2 8.25 -10.07 3.36
CA ARG A 2 7.47 -8.82 3.47
C ARG A 2 6.31 -8.90 4.47
N TYR A 3 5.53 -9.98 4.43
CA TYR A 3 4.43 -10.20 5.39
C TYR A 3 4.89 -10.35 6.84
N ALA A 4 5.98 -11.07 7.08
CA ALA A 4 6.51 -11.21 8.43
C ALA A 4 6.98 -9.86 8.97
N CYS A 5 7.68 -9.07 8.16
CA CYS A 5 8.09 -7.72 8.53
C CYS A 5 6.89 -6.78 8.74
N SER A 6 5.88 -6.85 7.88
CA SER A 6 4.70 -5.99 7.99
C SER A 6 3.89 -6.31 9.23
N ARG A 7 3.71 -7.59 9.56
CA ARG A 7 3.05 -8.02 10.79
C ARG A 7 3.84 -7.71 12.05
N LEU A 8 5.16 -7.73 11.97
CA LEU A 8 6.04 -7.39 13.09
C LEU A 8 5.90 -5.90 13.46
N LEU A 9 5.73 -5.05 12.44
CA LEU A 9 5.67 -3.60 12.58
C LEU A 9 4.24 -3.05 12.72
N ALA A 10 3.22 -3.83 12.37
CA ALA A 10 1.84 -3.42 12.60
C ALA A 10 1.51 -3.47 14.10
N GLY A 11 0.96 -2.37 14.63
CA GLY A 11 0.61 -2.21 16.05
C GLY A 11 1.72 -1.65 16.92
N ILE A 12 2.89 -1.33 16.36
CA ILE A 12 3.94 -0.67 17.13
C ILE A 12 3.49 0.73 17.53
N ILE A 13 4.05 1.21 18.64
CA ILE A 13 3.90 2.59 19.08
C ILE A 13 5.20 3.34 18.74
N LEU A 14 5.07 4.50 18.11
CA LEU A 14 6.15 5.44 17.88
C LEU A 14 5.92 6.66 18.76
N MET A 15 6.86 6.93 19.66
CA MET A 15 6.79 8.07 20.59
C MET A 15 7.93 9.06 20.34
N ASP A 16 7.56 10.31 20.07
CA ASP A 16 8.46 11.45 20.08
C ASP A 16 8.68 11.91 21.52
N THR A 17 9.81 11.52 22.12
CA THR A 17 10.08 11.86 23.52
C THR A 17 10.34 13.36 23.74
N SER A 18 10.59 14.13 22.68
CA SER A 18 10.86 15.57 22.80
C SER A 18 9.58 16.38 23.05
N ASN A 19 8.43 15.91 22.57
CA ASN A 19 7.15 16.63 22.67
C ASN A 19 6.01 15.76 23.20
N GLY A 20 6.29 14.52 23.59
CA GLY A 20 5.31 13.59 24.16
C GLY A 20 4.32 13.00 23.15
N ARG A 21 4.46 13.29 21.85
CA ARG A 21 3.53 12.79 20.83
C ARG A 21 3.72 11.30 20.61
N ALA A 22 2.62 10.56 20.52
CA ALA A 22 2.66 9.13 20.31
C ALA A 22 1.63 8.68 19.27
N VAL A 23 2.04 7.81 18.35
CA VAL A 23 1.15 7.12 17.41
C VAL A 23 1.24 5.63 17.56
N ILE A 24 0.10 4.97 17.41
CA ILE A 24 0.04 3.56 17.09
C ILE A 24 -0.05 3.38 15.57
N VAL A 25 0.76 2.47 15.02
CA VAL A 25 0.73 2.11 13.60
C VAL A 25 -0.39 1.10 13.38
N ASN A 26 -1.43 1.49 12.66
CA ASN A 26 -2.57 0.63 12.35
C ASN A 26 -2.27 -0.26 11.14
N SER A 27 -1.73 0.33 10.09
CA SER A 27 -1.42 -0.35 8.83
C SER A 27 -0.05 0.04 8.35
N ILE A 28 0.73 -0.94 7.93
CA ILE A 28 2.08 -0.73 7.39
C ILE A 28 2.28 -1.51 6.11
N GLU A 29 3.06 -0.95 5.18
CA GLU A 29 3.41 -1.56 3.89
C GLU A 29 4.93 -1.68 3.75
N VAL A 30 5.45 -2.89 3.55
CA VAL A 30 6.88 -3.17 3.39
C VAL A 30 7.25 -3.17 1.92
N PHE A 31 8.25 -2.35 1.58
CA PHE A 31 8.75 -2.17 0.22
C PHE A 31 10.29 -2.21 0.17
N GLY A 32 10.81 -2.55 -1.02
CA GLY A 32 12.24 -2.56 -1.31
C GLY A 32 12.79 -1.18 -1.71
N ARG A 33 14.12 -1.03 -1.71
CA ARG A 33 14.77 0.25 -2.09
C ARG A 33 15.17 0.35 -3.55
N ARG A 34 15.41 -0.78 -4.21
CA ARG A 34 15.96 -0.83 -5.57
C ARG A 34 14.89 -1.28 -6.55
N ARG A 35 14.95 -0.74 -7.78
CA ARG A 35 14.01 -1.08 -8.86
C ARG A 35 14.01 -2.56 -9.20
N SER A 36 15.16 -3.20 -9.10
CA SER A 36 15.31 -4.64 -9.31
C SER A 36 14.65 -5.49 -8.23
N LEU A 37 14.33 -4.92 -7.07
CA LEU A 37 13.75 -5.63 -5.92
C LEU A 37 12.28 -5.27 -5.69
N ASP A 38 11.87 -4.06 -6.09
CA ASP A 38 10.51 -3.56 -5.91
C ASP A 38 10.14 -2.53 -6.98
N ALA A 39 8.98 -2.73 -7.61
CA ALA A 39 8.40 -1.74 -8.51
C ALA A 39 7.95 -0.49 -7.73
N HIS A 40 7.44 -0.68 -6.51
CA HIS A 40 6.96 0.35 -5.59
C HIS A 40 8.06 0.80 -4.60
N ARG A 41 9.30 0.86 -5.08
CA ARG A 41 10.47 1.21 -4.26
C ARG A 41 10.43 2.62 -3.69
N GLU A 42 11.32 2.86 -2.73
CA GLU A 42 11.69 4.20 -2.31
C GLU A 42 12.15 5.06 -3.50
N SER A 43 11.43 6.15 -3.76
CA SER A 43 11.73 7.09 -4.83
C SER A 43 12.72 8.14 -4.33
N PHE A 44 14.01 7.95 -4.63
CA PHE A 44 15.02 8.98 -4.37
C PHE A 44 15.07 9.94 -5.55
N ARG A 45 14.41 11.10 -5.42
CA ARG A 45 14.65 12.21 -6.35
C ARG A 45 15.83 13.02 -5.83
N VAL A 46 17.01 12.77 -6.40
CA VAL A 46 18.18 13.62 -6.19
C VAL A 46 17.93 14.92 -6.95
N LYS A 47 17.57 15.99 -6.23
CA LYS A 47 17.65 17.35 -6.80
C LYS A 47 19.12 17.77 -6.74
N LYS A 48 19.61 18.43 -7.80
CA LYS A 48 20.95 19.04 -7.81
C LYS A 48 21.07 19.90 -6.54
N GLU A 49 22.17 19.72 -5.80
CA GLU A 49 22.53 20.50 -4.60
C GLU A 49 21.75 20.21 -3.30
N THR A 50 20.85 19.21 -3.27
CA THR A 50 20.19 18.78 -2.01
C THR A 50 20.39 17.29 -1.75
N MET A 51 20.79 16.93 -0.53
CA MET A 51 20.83 15.53 -0.11
C MET A 51 19.44 14.91 -0.24
N ALA A 52 19.34 13.79 -0.94
CA ALA A 52 18.07 13.09 -1.07
C ALA A 52 17.59 12.65 0.32
N PRO A 53 16.31 12.86 0.67
CA PRO A 53 15.77 12.29 1.89
C PRO A 53 15.91 10.78 1.84
N THR A 54 16.46 10.18 2.89
CA THR A 54 16.66 8.74 2.98
C THR A 54 16.05 8.18 4.25
N SER A 55 15.40 7.02 4.13
CA SER A 55 15.00 6.21 5.27
C SER A 55 16.16 5.40 5.87
N LEU A 56 17.37 5.43 5.29
CA LEU A 56 18.50 4.69 5.84
C LEU A 56 18.85 5.17 7.25
N PRO A 57 19.07 4.25 8.21
CA PRO A 57 19.53 4.63 9.54
C PRO A 57 20.87 5.37 9.47
N PRO A 58 20.97 6.59 10.04
CA PRO A 58 22.24 7.29 10.17
C PRO A 58 23.23 6.51 11.03
N GLU A 59 24.53 6.64 10.78
CA GLU A 59 25.56 5.95 11.60
C GLU A 59 25.56 6.41 13.06
N THR A 60 25.13 7.64 13.30
CA THR A 60 25.11 8.30 14.62
C THR A 60 23.86 8.00 15.44
N THR A 61 22.90 7.25 14.90
CA THR A 61 21.67 6.94 15.65
C THR A 61 21.88 5.84 16.70
N ARG A 62 21.12 5.93 17.80
CA ARG A 62 21.06 4.89 18.85
C ARG A 62 20.68 3.53 18.28
N TYR A 63 19.73 3.49 17.34
CA TYR A 63 19.23 2.26 16.73
C TYR A 63 19.83 2.08 15.33
N ARG A 64 21.08 1.61 15.26
CA ARG A 64 21.88 1.49 14.02
C ARG A 64 21.23 0.77 12.83
N ASN A 65 20.15 0.02 13.06
CA ASN A 65 19.50 -0.80 12.03
C ASN A 65 18.04 -0.41 11.75
N VAL A 66 17.45 0.52 12.51
CA VAL A 66 16.06 0.94 12.37
C VAL A 66 15.95 2.45 12.57
N TRP A 67 15.27 3.13 11.64
CA TRP A 67 15.15 4.58 11.63
C TRP A 67 13.76 5.01 11.18
N PRO A 68 12.89 5.39 12.12
CA PRO A 68 11.67 6.12 11.80
C PRO A 68 12.02 7.51 11.27
N THR A 69 11.50 7.87 10.11
CA THR A 69 11.65 9.20 9.51
C THR A 69 10.39 9.63 8.78
N SER A 70 10.22 10.94 8.61
CA SER A 70 9.27 11.48 7.65
C SER A 70 10.03 12.08 6.47
N TYR A 71 9.52 11.91 5.25
CA TYR A 71 10.04 12.62 4.09
C TYR A 71 8.93 12.99 3.13
N ASN A 72 9.15 14.03 2.33
CA ASN A 72 8.19 14.54 1.38
C ASN A 72 8.49 13.99 -0.03
N ASP A 73 7.46 13.50 -0.71
CA ASP A 73 7.51 13.01 -2.09
C ASP A 73 6.40 13.67 -2.91
N VAL A 74 6.21 13.30 -4.18
CA VAL A 74 5.17 13.84 -5.06
C VAL A 74 3.76 13.71 -4.49
N ASP A 75 3.51 12.67 -3.70
CA ASP A 75 2.20 12.42 -3.09
C ASP A 75 2.01 13.17 -1.75
N GLY A 76 3.07 13.75 -1.19
CA GLY A 76 3.06 14.43 0.10
C GLY A 76 4.01 13.82 1.13
N LEU A 77 3.84 14.23 2.39
CA LEU A 77 4.67 13.83 3.52
C LEU A 77 4.34 12.41 3.97
N LYS A 78 5.30 11.49 3.88
CA LYS A 78 5.15 10.08 4.22
C LYS A 78 5.88 9.76 5.53
N LEU A 79 5.27 8.95 6.40
CA LEU A 79 5.92 8.39 7.60
C LEU A 79 6.47 6.99 7.28
N VAL A 80 7.78 6.80 7.45
CA VAL A 80 8.47 5.58 7.03
C VAL A 80 9.39 5.07 8.13
N ILE A 81 9.44 3.76 8.30
CA ILE A 81 10.42 3.06 9.12
C ILE A 81 11.41 2.41 8.19
N GLY A 82 12.60 3.00 8.08
CA GLY A 82 13.67 2.43 7.30
C GLY A 82 14.52 1.46 8.11
N THR A 83 14.90 0.35 7.50
CA THR A 83 15.88 -0.59 8.06
C THR A 83 17.03 -0.78 7.07
N LYS A 84 18.07 -1.55 7.40
CA LYS A 84 19.12 -1.84 6.38
C LYS A 84 18.63 -2.73 5.23
N ILE A 85 17.57 -3.51 5.45
CA ILE A 85 17.14 -4.58 4.53
C ILE A 85 15.88 -4.17 3.73
N PHE A 86 14.95 -3.47 4.38
CA PHE A 86 13.69 -3.02 3.77
C PHE A 86 13.26 -1.67 4.34
N SER A 87 12.31 -1.02 3.68
CA SER A 87 11.62 0.17 4.19
C SER A 87 10.15 -0.16 4.41
N ALA A 88 9.51 0.49 5.38
CA ALA A 88 8.12 0.23 5.71
C ALA A 88 7.33 1.53 5.84
N LEU A 89 6.32 1.71 4.99
CA LEU A 89 5.47 2.89 4.91
C LEU A 89 4.31 2.72 5.88
N VAL A 90 4.12 3.70 6.77
CA VAL A 90 2.92 3.77 7.61
C VAL A 90 1.78 4.25 6.73
N ALA A 91 0.85 3.34 6.42
CA ALA A 91 -0.32 3.61 5.59
C ALA A 91 -1.57 3.96 6.40
N SER A 92 -1.55 3.70 7.70
CA SER A 92 -2.50 4.25 8.65
C SER A 92 -1.91 4.29 10.06
N SER A 93 -2.20 5.37 10.78
CA SER A 93 -1.78 5.55 12.17
C SER A 93 -2.83 6.33 12.95
N LEU A 94 -2.88 6.11 14.27
CA LEU A 94 -3.75 6.85 15.18
C LEU A 94 -2.88 7.49 16.26
N ARG A 95 -3.11 8.77 16.55
CA ARG A 95 -2.51 9.40 17.73
C ARG A 95 -3.18 8.86 18.99
N ILE A 96 -2.37 8.42 19.93
CA ILE A 96 -2.86 7.86 21.21
C ILE A 96 -2.73 8.87 22.36
N ASP A 97 -2.11 10.01 22.10
CA ASP A 97 -1.92 11.09 23.05
C ASP A 97 -2.98 12.20 22.95
N ILE A 98 -3.83 12.17 21.91
CA ILE A 98 -5.00 13.05 21.76
C ILE A 98 -6.18 12.27 21.17
N ASP A 99 -7.39 12.79 21.38
CA ASP A 99 -8.57 12.32 20.67
C ASP A 99 -8.63 12.93 19.25
N ASN A 100 -8.13 12.18 18.27
CA ASN A 100 -8.17 12.57 16.87
C ASN A 100 -8.55 11.37 15.99
N LYS A 101 -9.11 11.64 14.81
CA LYS A 101 -9.36 10.60 13.82
C LYS A 101 -8.04 9.99 13.35
N PRO A 102 -8.04 8.69 12.98
CA PRO A 102 -6.86 8.06 12.41
C PRO A 102 -6.47 8.69 11.08
N ASP A 103 -5.17 8.85 10.85
CA ASP A 103 -4.62 9.11 9.52
C ASP A 103 -4.78 7.83 8.68
N ILE A 104 -5.36 7.98 7.49
CA ILE A 104 -5.53 6.89 6.52
C ILE A 104 -4.91 7.35 5.20
N GLY A 105 -4.05 6.51 4.65
CA GLY A 105 -3.34 6.77 3.41
C GLY A 105 -1.84 6.97 3.61
N PRO A 106 -1.07 7.08 2.51
CA PRO A 106 0.37 7.18 2.55
C PRO A 106 0.87 8.53 3.08
N VAL A 107 0.00 9.56 3.10
CA VAL A 107 0.33 10.90 3.57
C VAL A 107 -0.03 11.02 5.04
N THR A 108 0.93 11.37 5.87
CA THR A 108 0.68 11.72 7.28
C THR A 108 0.60 13.22 7.43
N SER A 109 -0.40 13.66 8.20
CA SER A 109 -0.56 15.07 8.58
C SER A 109 -0.26 15.29 10.06
N ASN A 110 -0.38 14.23 10.88
CA ASN A 110 -0.38 14.37 12.33
C ASN A 110 0.98 14.19 12.99
N ILE A 111 1.94 13.50 12.35
CA ILE A 111 3.30 13.31 12.88
C ILE A 111 4.37 13.59 11.81
N ILE A 112 5.19 14.59 12.12
CA ILE A 112 6.34 15.00 11.31
C ILE A 112 7.60 14.72 12.11
N LEU A 113 8.37 13.72 11.70
CA LEU A 113 9.67 13.43 12.30
C LEU A 113 10.71 14.34 11.61
N ASN A 114 11.27 15.30 12.35
CA ASN A 114 12.32 16.16 11.80
C ASN A 114 13.66 15.40 11.78
N THR A 115 14.33 15.43 10.63
CA THR A 115 15.33 14.43 10.20
C THR A 115 16.67 14.46 10.97
N TYR A 116 16.89 15.41 11.90
CA TYR A 116 18.25 15.65 12.43
C TYR A 116 18.44 15.63 13.96
N GLU A 117 17.38 15.63 14.79
CA GLU A 117 17.58 15.80 16.25
C GLU A 117 16.75 14.91 17.18
N ARG A 118 15.87 14.04 16.66
CA ARG A 118 14.88 13.39 17.54
C ARG A 118 15.21 11.93 17.83
N ALA A 119 15.56 11.69 19.09
CA ALA A 119 15.70 10.36 19.66
C ALA A 119 14.30 9.76 19.88
N TYR A 120 13.77 9.04 18.89
CA TYR A 120 12.57 8.22 19.08
C TYR A 120 12.91 7.02 19.96
N TYR A 121 12.22 6.90 21.09
CA TYR A 121 12.40 5.78 22.00
C TYR A 121 11.23 4.79 21.87
N VAL A 122 11.66 3.55 21.61
CA VAL A 122 10.98 2.28 21.86
C VAL A 122 9.86 1.88 20.89
N ILE A 123 10.21 0.89 20.07
CA ILE A 123 9.29 -0.10 19.51
C ILE A 123 8.75 -0.92 20.69
N PHE A 124 7.67 -0.48 21.33
CA PHE A 124 7.01 -1.31 22.34
C PHE A 124 6.15 -2.37 21.64
N GLN A 125 6.32 -3.62 22.07
CA GLN A 125 5.59 -4.82 21.64
C GLN A 125 5.77 -5.23 20.17
N LEU A 126 6.95 -5.76 19.84
CA LEU A 126 7.07 -6.68 18.71
C LEU A 126 6.28 -7.96 19.04
N ARG A 127 5.09 -8.11 18.45
CA ARG A 127 4.22 -9.27 18.69
C ARG A 127 4.88 -10.53 18.13
N GLN A 128 4.81 -11.62 18.91
CA GLN A 128 5.30 -12.94 18.52
C GLN A 128 4.48 -13.43 17.31
N LEU A 129 5.12 -13.58 16.17
CA LEU A 129 4.49 -13.87 14.88
C LEU A 129 4.28 -15.39 14.70
N ARG A 130 3.03 -15.85 14.69
CA ARG A 130 2.66 -17.17 14.13
C ARG A 130 2.43 -17.01 12.63
N THR A 131 3.46 -17.26 11.83
CA THR A 131 3.39 -17.18 10.37
C THR A 131 3.03 -18.53 9.76
N ARG A 132 2.11 -18.52 8.79
CA ARG A 132 1.79 -19.69 7.95
C ARG A 132 2.72 -19.70 6.73
N PHE A 133 4.02 -19.89 6.95
CA PHE A 133 5.06 -19.88 5.92
C PHE A 133 4.84 -20.88 4.75
N HIS A 134 3.84 -21.77 4.84
CA HIS A 134 3.45 -22.67 3.76
C HIS A 134 2.55 -22.03 2.70
N LYS A 135 2.00 -20.82 2.90
CA LYS A 135 1.16 -20.13 1.90
C LYS A 135 1.97 -19.15 1.07
N GLN A 136 1.90 -19.25 -0.26
CA GLN A 136 2.67 -18.42 -1.20
C GLN A 136 2.44 -16.90 -1.02
N SER A 137 1.22 -16.50 -0.70
CA SER A 137 0.83 -15.14 -0.37
C SER A 137 1.51 -14.54 0.86
N THR A 138 2.02 -15.38 1.79
CA THR A 138 2.86 -14.95 2.92
C THR A 138 4.19 -14.33 2.45
N TYR A 139 4.57 -14.59 1.20
CA TYR A 139 5.76 -14.00 0.58
C TYR A 139 5.43 -12.75 -0.25
N PHE A 140 4.20 -12.66 -0.76
CA PHE A 140 3.73 -11.56 -1.61
C PHE A 140 3.10 -10.40 -0.83
N ALA A 141 2.36 -10.69 0.25
CA ALA A 141 1.68 -9.65 1.03
C ALA A 141 2.68 -8.68 1.66
N CYS A 142 2.65 -7.42 1.22
CA CYS A 142 3.48 -6.34 1.73
C CYS A 142 2.84 -5.63 2.93
N ARG A 143 1.53 -5.79 3.15
CA ARG A 143 0.80 -5.08 4.20
C ARG A 143 0.52 -5.92 5.45
N GLY A 144 0.54 -5.25 6.59
CA GLY A 144 0.21 -5.81 7.90
C GLY A 144 -0.67 -4.85 8.69
N PHE A 145 -1.64 -5.41 9.42
CA PHE A 145 -2.61 -4.67 10.23
C PHE A 145 -2.44 -4.99 11.72
N ASN A 146 -2.73 -4.05 12.61
CA ASN A 146 -2.75 -4.32 14.05
C ASN A 146 -4.02 -5.09 14.43
N GLU A 147 -4.03 -5.84 15.54
CA GLU A 147 -5.16 -6.71 15.91
C GLU A 147 -6.52 -5.99 16.03
N PRO A 148 -6.62 -4.79 16.64
CA PRO A 148 -7.88 -4.02 16.63
C PRO A 148 -8.35 -3.57 15.24
N THR A 149 -7.44 -3.44 14.27
CA THR A 149 -7.73 -3.06 12.88
C THR A 149 -7.62 -4.25 11.91
N ASP A 150 -7.50 -5.47 12.45
CA ASP A 150 -7.41 -6.72 11.68
C ASP A 150 -8.82 -7.28 11.40
N ASP A 151 -9.85 -6.43 11.38
CA ASP A 151 -11.22 -6.79 11.00
C ASP A 151 -11.58 -6.24 9.61
N ILE A 152 -12.49 -6.89 8.90
CA ILE A 152 -12.92 -6.48 7.56
C ILE A 152 -13.46 -5.05 7.53
N SER A 153 -14.12 -4.60 8.60
CA SER A 153 -14.69 -3.25 8.66
C SER A 153 -13.65 -2.14 8.85
N THR A 154 -12.43 -2.48 9.29
CA THR A 154 -11.40 -1.53 9.72
C THR A 154 -10.13 -1.55 8.89
N ARG A 155 -9.96 -2.52 7.98
CA ARG A 155 -8.83 -2.60 7.05
C ARG A 155 -9.00 -1.65 5.86
N PRO A 156 -8.06 -0.72 5.61
CA PRO A 156 -8.03 0.01 4.34
C PRO A 156 -7.59 -0.92 3.19
N TYR A 157 -8.54 -1.42 2.41
CA TYR A 157 -8.24 -2.07 1.13
C TYR A 157 -7.95 -1.03 0.06
N THR A 158 -6.83 -1.20 -0.63
CA THR A 158 -6.62 -0.52 -1.91
C THR A 158 -7.07 -1.42 -3.03
N VAL A 159 -7.36 -0.81 -4.18
CA VAL A 159 -7.63 -1.50 -5.44
C VAL A 159 -6.54 -2.51 -5.82
N ILE A 160 -5.32 -2.39 -5.30
CA ILE A 160 -4.20 -3.30 -5.60
C ILE A 160 -4.14 -4.46 -4.60
N THR A 161 -4.60 -4.27 -3.36
CA THR A 161 -4.46 -5.28 -2.29
C THR A 161 -5.71 -6.13 -2.10
N LEU A 162 -6.84 -5.70 -2.66
CA LEU A 162 -8.10 -6.44 -2.58
C LEU A 162 -8.07 -7.77 -3.36
N CYS A 163 -7.35 -7.83 -4.47
CA CYS A 163 -7.21 -9.04 -5.29
C CYS A 163 -6.39 -10.15 -4.61
N GLU A 164 -5.43 -9.77 -3.76
CA GLU A 164 -4.53 -10.67 -3.02
C GLU A 164 -5.15 -11.24 -1.73
N TRP A 165 -6.46 -11.05 -1.53
CA TRP A 165 -7.16 -11.53 -0.34
C TRP A 165 -7.24 -13.08 -0.29
N ASP A 166 -6.39 -13.72 0.52
CA ASP A 166 -6.33 -15.19 0.57
C ASP A 166 -7.49 -15.90 1.27
N ASN A 167 -8.24 -15.18 2.11
CA ASN A 167 -9.23 -15.79 3.02
C ASN A 167 -10.68 -15.64 2.55
N GLY A 168 -10.90 -15.15 1.33
CA GLY A 168 -12.25 -14.98 0.78
C GLY A 168 -12.39 -15.82 -0.47
N ASN A 169 -13.08 -16.95 -0.36
CA ASN A 169 -13.61 -17.67 -1.51
C ASN A 169 -14.75 -16.91 -2.22
N ASN A 170 -15.05 -15.69 -1.79
CA ASN A 170 -16.10 -14.86 -2.36
C ASN A 170 -15.50 -13.95 -3.43
N ASP A 171 -15.81 -14.24 -4.70
CA ASP A 171 -15.54 -13.40 -5.85
C ASP A 171 -16.48 -12.17 -5.83
N THR A 172 -16.25 -11.27 -4.88
CA THR A 172 -16.99 -10.00 -4.84
C THR A 172 -16.64 -9.15 -6.06
N GLY A 173 -17.61 -8.38 -6.58
CA GLY A 173 -17.38 -7.54 -7.76
C GLY A 173 -16.16 -6.63 -7.63
N TYR A 174 -15.93 -6.06 -6.44
CA TYR A 174 -14.77 -5.22 -6.16
C TYR A 174 -13.44 -5.99 -6.22
N ARG A 175 -13.41 -7.24 -5.74
CA ARG A 175 -12.23 -8.11 -5.85
C ARG A 175 -11.92 -8.44 -7.31
N LEU A 176 -12.95 -8.75 -8.10
CA LEU A 176 -12.80 -9.03 -9.53
C LEU A 176 -12.31 -7.78 -10.29
N GLY A 177 -12.81 -6.59 -9.95
CA GLY A 177 -12.30 -5.32 -10.48
C GLY A 177 -10.84 -5.06 -10.10
N SER A 178 -10.47 -5.37 -8.86
CA SER A 178 -9.09 -5.31 -8.39
C SER A 178 -8.16 -6.28 -9.16
N LEU A 179 -8.63 -7.51 -9.45
CA LEU A 179 -7.90 -8.48 -10.27
C LEU A 179 -7.70 -8.01 -11.71
N LEU A 180 -8.71 -7.38 -12.30
CA LEU A 180 -8.62 -6.79 -13.63
C LEU A 180 -7.55 -5.69 -13.67
N LEU A 181 -7.56 -4.78 -12.69
CA LEU A 181 -6.58 -3.70 -12.61
C LEU A 181 -5.17 -4.22 -12.33
N GLN A 182 -5.02 -5.30 -11.55
CA GLN A 182 -3.74 -5.97 -11.38
C GLN A 182 -3.23 -6.58 -12.69
N LYS A 183 -4.10 -7.20 -13.51
CA LYS A 183 -3.73 -7.71 -14.83
C LYS A 183 -3.29 -6.59 -15.78
N ILE A 184 -4.00 -5.45 -15.76
CA ILE A 184 -3.63 -4.26 -16.54
C ILE A 184 -2.26 -3.73 -16.08
N ALA A 185 -2.00 -3.66 -14.78
CA ALA A 185 -0.74 -3.15 -14.26
C ALA A 185 0.47 -4.07 -14.57
N ASN A 186 0.24 -5.38 -14.69
CA ASN A 186 1.31 -6.38 -14.86
C ASN A 186 1.58 -6.79 -16.31
N SER A 187 0.78 -6.32 -17.26
CA SER A 187 0.89 -6.68 -18.67
C SER A 187 0.95 -5.45 -19.57
N ASN A 188 1.58 -5.60 -20.74
CA ASN A 188 1.54 -4.58 -21.79
C ASN A 188 0.31 -4.76 -22.71
N VAL A 189 -0.31 -5.95 -22.66
CA VAL A 189 -1.45 -6.34 -23.48
C VAL A 189 -2.51 -7.00 -22.59
N LEU A 190 -3.76 -6.57 -22.70
CA LEU A 190 -4.89 -7.20 -22.03
C LEU A 190 -5.61 -8.12 -23.02
N GLN A 191 -5.75 -9.39 -22.67
CA GLN A 191 -6.47 -10.38 -23.49
C GLN A 191 -7.97 -10.33 -23.18
N LYS A 192 -8.82 -10.40 -24.21
CA LYS A 192 -10.28 -10.36 -24.05
C LYS A 192 -10.79 -11.53 -23.21
N ASP A 193 -10.20 -12.70 -23.40
CA ASP A 193 -10.51 -13.91 -22.64
C ASP A 193 -10.29 -13.74 -21.14
N ASP A 194 -9.23 -13.03 -20.74
CA ASP A 194 -8.98 -12.76 -19.32
C ASP A 194 -10.08 -11.91 -18.69
N VAL A 195 -10.56 -10.89 -19.42
CA VAL A 195 -11.65 -10.01 -18.96
C VAL A 195 -12.97 -10.79 -18.92
N ASN A 196 -13.24 -11.61 -19.93
CA ASN A 196 -14.42 -12.47 -19.99
C ASN A 196 -14.44 -13.49 -18.85
N ASN A 197 -13.31 -14.15 -18.57
CA ASN A 197 -13.17 -15.12 -17.49
C ASN A 197 -13.44 -14.49 -16.11
N LEU A 198 -13.02 -13.24 -15.91
CA LEU A 198 -13.34 -12.49 -14.69
C LEU A 198 -14.82 -12.07 -14.65
N LYS A 199 -15.39 -11.63 -15.78
CA LYS A 199 -16.80 -11.25 -15.88
C LYS A 199 -17.74 -12.40 -15.56
N LEU A 200 -17.42 -13.63 -15.99
CA LEU A 200 -18.25 -14.81 -15.70
C LEU A 200 -18.46 -15.05 -14.19
N LYS A 201 -17.56 -14.53 -13.36
CA LYS A 201 -17.62 -14.64 -11.90
C LYS A 201 -18.39 -13.49 -11.24
N ILE A 202 -18.75 -12.45 -12.00
CA ILE A 202 -19.49 -11.29 -11.51
C ILE A 202 -20.99 -11.64 -11.41
N ALA A 203 -21.60 -11.32 -10.26
CA ALA A 203 -23.05 -11.44 -10.10
C ALA A 203 -23.77 -10.45 -11.04
N LYS A 204 -24.85 -10.90 -11.69
CA LYS A 204 -25.63 -10.06 -12.60
C LYS A 204 -26.33 -8.91 -11.85
N GLY A 205 -26.47 -7.76 -12.50
CA GLY A 205 -27.23 -6.60 -12.03
C GLY A 205 -26.47 -5.67 -11.07
N ILE A 206 -25.15 -5.85 -10.88
CA ILE A 206 -24.33 -4.97 -10.04
C ILE A 206 -23.53 -3.97 -10.88
N ASP A 207 -23.20 -2.81 -10.31
CA ASP A 207 -22.40 -1.76 -10.98
C ASP A 207 -21.13 -2.27 -11.65
N MET A 208 -20.46 -3.26 -11.03
CA MET A 208 -19.24 -3.86 -11.56
C MET A 208 -19.47 -4.62 -12.87
N GLU A 209 -20.65 -5.21 -13.09
CA GLU A 209 -20.97 -5.86 -14.38
C GLU A 209 -20.97 -4.83 -15.51
N LYS A 210 -21.53 -3.64 -15.25
CA LYS A 210 -21.55 -2.53 -16.22
C LYS A 210 -20.13 -2.10 -16.59
N LEU A 211 -19.25 -1.93 -15.60
CA LEU A 211 -17.85 -1.56 -15.84
C LEU A 211 -17.10 -2.62 -16.66
N PHE A 212 -17.33 -3.91 -16.41
CA PHE A 212 -16.75 -4.98 -17.22
C PHE A 212 -17.30 -5.02 -18.64
N ASN A 213 -18.58 -4.69 -18.84
CA ASN A 213 -19.17 -4.55 -20.17
C ASN A 213 -18.54 -3.38 -20.94
N GLU A 214 -18.33 -2.24 -20.28
CA GLU A 214 -17.61 -1.09 -20.86
C GLU A 214 -16.17 -1.49 -21.23
N ALA A 215 -15.46 -2.20 -20.35
CA ALA A 215 -14.11 -2.68 -20.63
C ALA A 215 -14.06 -3.68 -21.81
N ILE A 216 -15.06 -4.56 -21.96
CA ILE A 216 -15.15 -5.49 -23.11
C ILE A 216 -15.47 -4.74 -24.40
N ALA A 217 -16.25 -3.67 -24.34
CA ALA A 217 -16.58 -2.87 -25.51
C ALA A 217 -15.34 -2.22 -26.15
N LEU A 218 -14.31 -1.89 -25.34
CA LEU A 218 -13.04 -1.34 -25.83
C LEU A 218 -12.28 -2.28 -26.78
N TYR A 219 -12.58 -3.58 -26.77
CA TYR A 219 -11.94 -4.54 -27.66
C TYR A 219 -12.47 -4.50 -29.09
N ASN A 220 -13.67 -3.94 -29.33
CA ASN A 220 -14.35 -4.04 -30.62
C ASN A 220 -14.33 -5.50 -31.15
N ASN A 221 -13.71 -5.72 -32.32
CA ASN A 221 -13.51 -7.01 -32.96
C ASN A 221 -12.15 -7.66 -32.67
N ASP A 222 -11.29 -7.00 -31.89
CA ASP A 222 -9.96 -7.51 -31.56
C ASP A 222 -10.02 -8.46 -30.35
N ASP A 223 -9.05 -9.39 -30.30
CA ASP A 223 -8.89 -10.35 -29.21
C ASP A 223 -8.02 -9.82 -28.07
N CYS A 224 -7.29 -8.73 -28.30
CA CYS A 224 -6.44 -8.10 -27.31
C CYS A 224 -6.37 -6.58 -27.50
N ILE A 225 -6.12 -5.86 -26.39
CA ILE A 225 -5.84 -4.41 -26.42
C ILE A 225 -4.44 -4.15 -25.88
N VAL A 226 -3.68 -3.31 -26.57
CA VAL A 226 -2.43 -2.76 -26.03
C VAL A 226 -2.82 -1.77 -24.93
N ILE A 227 -2.15 -1.85 -23.78
CA ILE A 227 -2.47 -1.03 -22.60
C ILE A 227 -1.75 0.33 -22.65
N ILE A 228 -0.47 0.31 -23.04
CA ILE A 228 0.35 1.52 -23.13
C ILE A 228 -0.09 2.34 -24.36
N ASP A 229 -0.22 3.66 -24.18
CA ASP A 229 -0.67 4.62 -25.20
C ASP A 229 -2.11 4.43 -25.73
N ASN A 230 -2.91 3.57 -25.08
CA ASN A 230 -4.32 3.42 -25.40
C ASN A 230 -5.11 4.58 -24.83
N THR A 231 -5.44 5.56 -25.67
CA THR A 231 -6.13 6.79 -25.26
C THR A 231 -7.50 6.51 -24.66
N ASP A 232 -8.24 5.55 -25.21
CA ASP A 232 -9.62 5.24 -24.80
C ASP A 232 -9.64 4.54 -23.44
N LEU A 233 -8.78 3.53 -23.26
CA LEU A 233 -8.60 2.86 -21.97
C LEU A 233 -8.09 3.84 -20.89
N ASN A 234 -7.18 4.75 -21.25
CA ASN A 234 -6.63 5.73 -20.31
C ASN A 234 -7.68 6.78 -19.90
N LEU A 235 -8.61 7.14 -20.78
CA LEU A 235 -9.72 8.05 -20.45
C LEU A 235 -10.67 7.42 -19.43
N ASP A 236 -11.05 6.15 -19.64
CA ASP A 236 -11.94 5.42 -18.72
C ASP A 236 -11.29 5.14 -17.35
N ILE A 237 -9.96 5.05 -17.26
CA ILE A 237 -9.24 4.85 -15.99
C ILE A 237 -9.01 6.17 -15.23
N ARG A 238 -8.83 7.30 -15.92
CA ARG A 238 -8.45 8.59 -15.31
C ARG A 238 -9.61 9.36 -14.71
N GLU A 239 -10.80 9.30 -15.32
CA GLU A 239 -11.95 10.06 -14.84
C GLU A 239 -13.06 9.13 -14.36
N PRO A 240 -13.45 9.16 -13.07
CA PRO A 240 -14.72 8.59 -12.69
C PRO A 240 -15.80 9.41 -13.42
N LYS A 241 -16.44 8.83 -14.45
CA LYS A 241 -17.62 9.39 -15.11
C LYS A 241 -18.55 9.85 -13.99
N SER A 242 -18.69 11.17 -13.85
CA SER A 242 -19.38 11.79 -12.72
C SER A 242 -20.68 11.04 -12.45
N ARG A 243 -20.79 10.40 -11.29
CA ARG A 243 -22.08 9.90 -10.82
C ARG A 243 -22.92 11.14 -10.56
N ARG A 244 -23.70 11.56 -11.56
CA ARG A 244 -24.88 12.39 -11.32
C ARG A 244 -25.86 11.53 -10.54
N ILE A 245 -25.84 11.70 -9.22
CA ILE A 245 -26.99 11.54 -8.34
C ILE A 245 -26.98 12.77 -7.43
#